data_AF-A0A3B6I0T7-F1
#
_entry.id   AF-A0A3B6I0T7-F1
#
_cell.length_a   1.000
_cell.length_b   1.000
_cell.length_c   1.000
_cell.angle_alpha   90.00
_cell.angle_beta   90.00
_cell.angle_gamma   90.00
#
_symmetry.space_group_name_H-M   'P 1'
#
loop_
_entity.id
_entity.type
_entity.pdbx_description
1 polymer ?
#
loop_
_entity_poly.entity_id
_entity_poly.type
_entity_poly.pdbx_seq_one_letter_code
_entity_poly.pdbx_strand_id
1 'polypeptide(L)'
;MRISKEGGISLQRIRRPSNRTPAAPVAKVAERLVCRSLGITKDGEDVTSSTLNVFTKRFKEQLPPEVIVAMRDFFKLDDSAVAAVEDALIDHGGAAAMDSVWLEQDGQGSQLAIA
;
A
#
# COMPACT_ATOMS: atom_id res chain seq x y z
N MET A 1 54.52 -2.40 13.64
CA MET A 1 55.69 -3.24 13.97
C MET A 1 56.59 -2.43 14.88
N ARG A 2 56.73 -2.81 16.15
CA ARG A 2 57.65 -2.14 17.09
C ARG A 2 58.80 -3.09 17.36
N ILE A 3 60.01 -2.69 17.02
CA ILE A 3 61.22 -3.47 17.25
C ILE A 3 61.84 -2.93 18.55
N SER A 4 62.01 -3.81 19.54
CA SER A 4 62.65 -3.44 20.80
C SER A 4 64.16 -3.29 20.61
N LYS A 5 64.77 -2.37 21.36
CA LYS A 5 66.22 -2.08 21.30
C LYS A 5 67.08 -3.21 21.88
N GLU A 6 66.48 -4.14 22.61
CA GLU A 6 67.17 -5.26 23.29
C GLU A 6 67.18 -6.56 22.46
N GLY A 7 66.91 -6.50 21.16
CA GLY A 7 67.01 -7.67 20.28
C GLY A 7 65.84 -8.63 20.46
N GLY A 8 64.69 -8.28 19.90
CA GLY A 8 63.53 -9.16 19.84
C GLY A 8 62.40 -8.58 19.00
N ILE A 9 61.92 -9.37 18.03
CA ILE A 9 60.69 -9.08 17.28
C ILE A 9 59.49 -9.54 18.11
N SER A 10 58.84 -8.61 18.81
CA SER A 10 57.58 -8.87 19.50
C SER A 10 56.42 -8.70 18.53
N LEU A 11 55.82 -9.81 18.11
CA LEU A 11 54.57 -9.82 17.35
C LEU A 11 53.38 -9.69 18.30
N GLN A 12 53.13 -8.47 18.79
CA GLN A 12 51.87 -8.20 19.49
C GLN A 12 50.71 -8.31 18.49
N ARG A 13 49.88 -9.34 18.65
CA ARG A 13 48.65 -9.54 17.88
C ARG A 13 47.68 -8.42 18.20
N ILE A 14 47.64 -7.38 17.36
CA ILE A 14 46.64 -6.31 17.42
C ILE A 14 45.28 -6.93 17.07
N ARG A 15 44.52 -7.34 18.09
CA ARG A 15 43.11 -7.67 17.91
C ARG A 15 42.36 -6.36 17.75
N ARG A 16 42.07 -5.96 16.51
CA ARG A 16 41.08 -4.91 16.27
C ARG A 16 39.72 -5.43 16.71
N PRO A 17 39.00 -4.74 17.60
CA PRO A 17 37.61 -5.09 17.88
C PRO A 17 36.84 -5.01 16.55
N SER A 18 36.19 -6.12 16.21
CA SER A 18 35.32 -6.18 15.05
C SER A 18 34.00 -5.54 15.45
N ASN A 19 33.72 -4.33 14.95
CA ASN A 19 32.44 -3.63 15.13
C ASN A 19 31.28 -4.28 14.35
N ARG A 20 31.32 -5.60 14.14
CA ARG A 20 30.26 -6.32 13.43
C ARG A 20 29.04 -6.35 14.34
N THR A 21 28.00 -5.64 13.90
CA THR A 21 26.66 -5.76 14.46
C THR A 21 26.25 -7.23 14.51
N PRO A 22 25.52 -7.68 15.56
CA PRO A 22 25.10 -9.06 15.69
C PRO A 22 24.40 -9.52 14.40
N ALA A 23 24.78 -10.72 13.92
CA ALA A 23 24.17 -11.29 12.74
C ALA A 23 22.66 -11.44 13.00
N ALA A 24 21.85 -10.78 12.16
CA ALA A 24 20.40 -10.93 12.24
C ALA A 24 20.03 -12.41 12.03
N PRO A 25 18.97 -12.91 12.69
CA PRO A 25 18.46 -14.25 12.44
C PRO A 25 18.23 -14.47 10.93
N VAL A 26 18.54 -15.66 10.42
CA VAL A 26 18.46 -16.00 8.98
C VAL A 26 17.11 -15.60 8.38
N ALA A 27 16.02 -15.80 9.12
CA ALA A 27 14.68 -15.37 8.72
C ALA A 27 14.59 -13.86 8.40
N LYS A 28 15.16 -12.99 9.23
CA LYS A 28 15.19 -11.53 8.99
C LYS A 28 16.07 -11.12 7.82
N VAL A 29 17.04 -11.95 7.43
CA VAL A 29 17.87 -11.72 6.24
C VAL A 29 17.09 -12.11 4.99
N ALA A 30 16.40 -13.26 5.02
CA ALA A 30 15.54 -13.71 3.93
C ALA A 30 14.38 -12.74 3.67
N GLU A 31 13.69 -12.31 4.74
CA GLU A 31 12.61 -11.31 4.66
C GLU A 31 13.08 -10.02 3.96
N ARG A 32 14.20 -9.45 4.40
CA ARG A 32 14.77 -8.25 3.77
C ARG A 32 15.12 -8.45 2.30
N LEU A 33 15.64 -9.62 1.94
CA LEU A 33 15.96 -9.95 0.56
C LEU A 33 14.69 -10.02 -0.29
N VAL A 34 13.64 -10.68 0.20
CA VAL A 34 12.35 -10.80 -0.48
C VAL A 34 11.73 -9.41 -0.67
N CYS A 35 11.62 -8.61 0.39
CA CYS A 35 11.05 -7.26 0.31
C CYS A 35 11.83 -6.37 -0.67
N ARG A 36 13.17 -6.44 -0.68
CA ARG A 36 13.99 -5.71 -1.66
C ARG A 36 13.77 -6.21 -3.08
N SER A 37 13.67 -7.52 -3.28
CA SER A 37 13.46 -8.12 -4.60
C SER A 37 12.09 -7.79 -5.20
N LEU A 38 11.08 -7.62 -4.34
CA LEU A 38 9.72 -7.20 -4.72
C LEU A 38 9.58 -5.67 -4.86
N GLY A 39 10.62 -4.89 -4.53
CA GLY A 39 10.56 -3.42 -4.55
C GLY A 39 9.73 -2.80 -3.43
N ILE A 40 9.38 -3.57 -2.39
CA ILE A 40 8.65 -3.10 -1.20
C ILE A 40 9.54 -2.17 -0.37
N THR A 41 10.84 -2.47 -0.30
CA THR A 41 11.82 -1.64 0.39
C THR A 41 12.84 -1.02 -0.57
N LYS A 42 13.16 0.25 -0.36
CA LYS A 42 14.21 1.00 -1.07
C LYS A 42 15.15 1.62 -0.03
N ASP A 43 16.45 1.44 -0.20
CA ASP A 43 17.48 1.96 0.72
C ASP A 43 17.30 1.52 2.19
N GLY A 44 16.58 0.41 2.42
CA GLY A 44 16.29 -0.13 3.75
C GLY A 44 14.99 0.37 4.38
N GLU A 45 14.29 1.30 3.72
CA GLU A 45 13.00 1.85 4.16
C GLU A 45 11.85 1.23 3.36
N ASP A 46 10.70 1.02 4.01
CA ASP A 46 9.46 0.62 3.34
C ASP A 46 8.91 1.79 2.52
N VAL A 47 8.79 1.59 1.20
CA VAL A 47 8.30 2.62 0.28
C VAL A 47 6.83 2.45 -0.08
N THR A 48 6.15 1.42 0.43
CA THR A 48 4.79 1.04 0.05
C THR A 48 3.81 2.17 0.28
N SER A 49 3.72 2.69 1.52
CA SER A 49 2.78 3.75 1.87
C SER A 49 3.06 5.06 1.13
N SER A 50 4.33 5.42 0.95
CA SER A 50 4.72 6.63 0.21
C SER A 50 4.36 6.52 -1.26
N THR A 51 4.66 5.38 -1.88
CA THR A 51 4.35 5.11 -3.30
C THR A 51 2.86 5.09 -3.54
N LEU A 52 2.08 4.44 -2.66
CA LEU A 52 0.62 4.44 -2.72
C LEU A 52 0.06 5.85 -2.58
N ASN A 53 0.59 6.67 -1.66
CA ASN A 53 0.12 8.06 -1.53
C ASN A 53 0.41 8.90 -2.79
N VAL A 54 1.59 8.75 -3.40
CA VAL A 54 1.94 9.40 -4.68
C VAL A 54 1.02 8.91 -5.80
N PHE A 55 0.75 7.61 -5.86
CA PHE A 55 -0.18 7.02 -6.81
C PHE A 55 -1.59 7.57 -6.62
N THR A 56 -2.14 7.53 -5.40
CA THR A 56 -3.47 8.06 -5.10
C THR A 56 -3.58 9.54 -5.47
N LYS A 57 -2.54 10.35 -5.22
CA LYS A 57 -2.53 11.76 -5.66
C LYS A 57 -2.73 11.93 -7.16
N ARG A 58 -2.32 10.98 -8.00
CA ARG A 58 -2.57 11.01 -9.46
C ARG A 58 -4.05 10.86 -9.82
N PHE A 59 -4.86 10.27 -8.93
CA PHE A 59 -6.30 10.03 -9.13
C PHE A 59 -7.19 10.97 -8.30
N LYS A 60 -6.60 11.91 -7.54
CA LYS A 60 -7.36 12.88 -6.73
C LYS A 60 -7.87 14.07 -7.54
N GLU A 61 -7.34 14.27 -8.73
CA GLU A 61 -7.83 15.31 -9.64
C GLU A 61 -9.10 14.84 -10.32
N GLN A 62 -9.98 15.78 -10.67
CA GLN A 62 -11.18 15.46 -11.43
C GLN A 62 -10.78 14.80 -12.74
N LEU A 63 -11.48 13.72 -13.12
CA LEU A 63 -11.25 13.08 -14.41
C LEU A 63 -11.37 14.13 -15.53
N PRO A 64 -10.53 14.08 -16.57
CA PRO A 64 -10.65 14.97 -17.72
C PRO A 64 -12.08 14.90 -18.28
N PRO A 65 -12.67 16.02 -18.72
CA PRO A 65 -14.03 16.05 -19.26
C PRO A 65 -14.26 15.00 -20.35
N GLU A 66 -13.24 14.74 -21.17
CA GLU A 66 -13.28 13.76 -22.26
C GLU A 66 -13.46 12.33 -21.74
N VAL A 67 -12.79 12.00 -20.62
CA VAL A 67 -12.90 10.68 -19.98
C VAL A 67 -14.27 10.53 -19.33
N ILE A 68 -14.79 11.59 -18.70
CA ILE A 68 -16.13 11.58 -18.11
C ILE A 68 -17.20 11.35 -19.20
N VAL A 69 -17.11 12.06 -20.33
CA VAL A 69 -18.03 11.88 -21.46
C VAL A 69 -17.93 10.45 -22.01
N ALA A 70 -16.72 9.95 -22.25
CA ALA A 70 -16.55 8.57 -22.74
C ALA A 70 -17.11 7.52 -21.77
N MET A 71 -16.94 7.70 -20.46
CA MET A 71 -17.52 6.79 -19.46
C MET A 71 -19.05 6.87 -19.44
N ARG A 72 -19.63 8.08 -19.53
CA ARG A 72 -21.11 8.24 -19.63
C ARG A 72 -21.67 7.56 -20.88
N ASP A 73 -20.99 7.70 -22.01
CA ASP A 73 -21.36 7.05 -23.28
C ASP A 73 -21.23 5.52 -23.23
N PHE A 74 -20.19 5.02 -22.53
CA PHE A 74 -19.94 3.59 -22.37
C PHE A 74 -21.01 2.92 -21.52
N PHE A 75 -21.38 3.56 -20.40
CA PHE A 75 -22.41 3.07 -19.48
C PHE A 75 -23.84 3.47 -19.88
N LYS A 76 -24.02 4.22 -20.97
CA LYS A 76 -25.34 4.71 -21.43
C LYS A 76 -26.10 5.51 -20.38
N LEU A 77 -25.37 6.28 -19.56
CA LEU A 77 -25.97 7.07 -18.47
C LEU A 77 -26.85 8.21 -18.98
N ASP A 78 -26.57 8.72 -20.19
CA ASP A 78 -27.34 9.80 -20.82
C ASP A 78 -28.35 9.31 -21.86
N ASP A 79 -28.60 7.99 -21.91
CA ASP A 79 -29.57 7.42 -22.83
C ASP A 79 -30.99 7.68 -22.31
N SER A 80 -31.65 8.67 -22.89
CA SER A 80 -33.00 9.08 -22.48
C SER A 80 -34.05 7.98 -22.68
N ALA A 81 -33.80 7.01 -23.57
CA ALA A 81 -34.70 5.87 -23.74
C ALA A 81 -34.56 4.88 -22.56
N VAL A 82 -33.33 4.65 -22.07
CA VAL A 82 -33.09 3.81 -20.88
C VAL A 82 -33.68 4.48 -19.63
N ALA A 83 -33.46 5.78 -19.46
CA ALA A 83 -34.04 6.54 -18.35
C ALA A 83 -35.58 6.49 -18.36
N ALA A 84 -36.21 6.66 -19.53
CA ALA A 84 -37.68 6.58 -19.63
C ALA A 84 -38.23 5.19 -19.31
N VAL A 85 -37.48 4.13 -19.61
CA VAL A 85 -37.86 2.75 -19.26
C VAL A 85 -37.69 2.53 -17.75
N GLU A 86 -36.61 3.02 -17.14
CA GLU A 86 -36.40 2.98 -15.70
C GLU A 86 -37.54 3.69 -14.95
N ASP A 87 -37.86 4.93 -15.35
CA ASP A 87 -38.95 5.72 -14.75
C ASP A 87 -40.29 4.97 -14.86
N ALA A 88 -40.60 4.40 -16.02
CA ALA A 88 -41.82 3.61 -16.21
C ALA A 88 -41.85 2.34 -15.35
N LEU A 89 -40.71 1.69 -15.10
CA LEU A 89 -40.61 0.54 -14.22
C LEU A 89 -40.80 0.92 -12.75
N ILE A 90 -40.27 2.07 -12.32
CA ILE A 90 -40.48 2.62 -10.97
C ILE A 90 -41.96 2.95 -10.75
N ASP A 91 -42.58 3.64 -11.71
CA ASP A 91 -44.01 3.97 -11.69
C ASP A 91 -44.89 2.71 -11.66
N HIS A 92 -44.52 1.68 -12.42
CA HIS A 92 -45.25 0.41 -12.46
C HIS A 92 -45.03 -0.44 -11.19
N GLY A 93 -43.82 -0.43 -10.62
CA GLY A 93 -43.46 -1.23 -9.44
C GLY A 93 -43.97 -0.65 -8.12
N GLY A 94 -44.25 0.65 -8.08
CA GLY A 94 -44.64 1.37 -6.87
C GLY A 94 -43.48 1.53 -5.87
N ALA A 95 -43.59 2.52 -4.99
CA ALA A 95 -42.51 2.90 -4.05
C ALA A 95 -41.99 1.76 -3.15
N ALA A 96 -42.78 0.71 -2.94
CA ALA A 96 -42.40 -0.46 -2.13
C ALA A 96 -41.46 -1.46 -2.85
N ALA A 97 -41.30 -1.37 -4.17
CA ALA A 97 -40.39 -2.24 -4.93
C ALA A 97 -38.91 -1.82 -4.82
N MET A 98 -38.65 -0.58 -4.36
CA MET A 98 -37.32 0.00 -4.21
C MET A 98 -36.66 -0.29 -2.85
N ASP A 99 -37.29 -1.08 -1.96
CA ASP A 99 -36.72 -1.58 -0.69
C ASP A 99 -35.62 -2.65 -0.93
N SER A 100 -34.74 -2.41 -1.90
CA SER A 100 -33.50 -3.14 -2.08
C SER A 100 -32.51 -2.63 -1.04
N VAL A 101 -32.51 -3.29 0.11
CA VAL A 101 -31.50 -3.25 1.20
C VAL A 101 -30.28 -2.39 0.86
N TRP A 102 -30.25 -1.18 1.41
CA TRP A 102 -29.00 -0.51 1.75
C TRP A 102 -28.28 -1.42 2.75
N LEU A 103 -27.40 -2.29 2.25
CA LEU A 103 -26.37 -2.86 3.10
C LEU A 103 -25.44 -1.69 3.43
N GLU A 104 -25.73 -1.05 4.56
CA GLU A 104 -24.82 -0.17 5.28
C GLU A 104 -23.45 -0.86 5.30
N GLN A 105 -22.55 -0.42 4.41
CA GLN A 105 -21.12 -0.51 4.67
C GLN A 105 -20.76 0.57 5.68
N ASP A 106 -21.30 0.44 6.88
CA ASP A 106 -20.77 1.13 8.04
C ASP A 106 -19.58 0.31 8.53
N GLY A 107 -18.40 0.77 8.10
CA GLY A 107 -17.15 0.44 8.73
C GLY A 107 -17.18 0.92 10.19
N GLN A 108 -17.66 0.08 11.09
CA GLN A 108 -17.52 0.31 12.53
C GLN A 108 -16.27 -0.40 13.03
N GLY A 109 -15.27 0.45 13.29
CA GLY A 109 -14.04 0.11 13.97
C GLY A 109 -14.31 -0.59 15.29
N SER A 110 -13.43 -1.54 15.58
CA SER A 110 -13.35 -2.27 16.83
C SER A 110 -13.33 -1.33 18.04
N GLN A 111 -14.34 -1.42 18.91
CA GLN A 111 -14.12 -1.21 20.34
C GLN A 111 -15.27 -1.79 21.19
N LEU A 112 -14.96 -2.83 21.96
CA LEU A 112 -15.58 -3.14 23.26
C LEU A 112 -14.68 -4.19 23.91
N ALA A 113 -13.64 -3.76 24.64
CA ALA A 113 -13.69 -3.42 26.06
C ALA A 113 -14.09 -4.63 26.90
N ILE A 114 -13.04 -5.28 27.40
CA ILE A 114 -13.04 -6.30 28.45
C ILE A 114 -13.60 -5.65 29.71
N ALA A 115 -14.58 -6.30 30.34
CA ALA A 115 -14.85 -6.21 31.77
C ALA A 115 -15.28 -7.59 32.27
#